data_AF-A0A8B6GPS7-F1
#
_entry.id   AF-A0A8B6GPS7-F1
#
_cell.length_a   1.000
_cell.length_b   1.000
_cell.length_c   1.000
_cell.angle_alpha   90.00
_cell.angle_beta   90.00
_cell.angle_gamma   90.00
#
_symmetry.space_group_name_H-M   'P 1'
#
loop_
_entity.id
_entity.type
_entity.pdbx_description
1 polymer ?
#
loop_
_entity_poly.entity_id
_entity_poly.type
_entity_poly.pdbx_seq_one_letter_code
_entity_poly.pdbx_strand_id
1 'polypeptide(L)'
;MTGEDKVAVKVITLMLPALEVLITTKQDDRLNKHDEAINKLQAQVRNVLYENDSLNQYSRRENVRISNVPEADGEDLTNILIEIAGSRSSKDISNINNYGHKLLEFCKNLDLDIVNSRISNDQLVGAVTTSKNTLIDYAIVSPMLFKCISYFNIENFDPILSDAHCPVVIHFDTSVILESVDTLSHDDNSNVVYKSKWKNNNANVFLENLNDENIHDLVEKLENLDVNNINVETVNNVILNCNSIIKNAADKADMIVEFKPKNSRPGVRSKKCTPYFSQDCYLKRKAYRKCKNLHWRLQRAETKENLIASSREYKRTLNKQFREYQ
;
A
#
# COMPACT_ATOMS: atom_id res chain seq x y z
N MET A 1 51.84 -16.16 68.48
CA MET A 1 50.41 -16.01 68.78
C MET A 1 50.25 -15.88 70.27
N THR A 2 49.87 -14.69 70.72
CA THR A 2 49.50 -14.42 72.11
C THR A 2 48.24 -15.23 72.47
N GLY A 3 47.92 -15.31 73.77
CA GLY A 3 46.67 -15.96 74.19
C GLY A 3 45.43 -15.33 73.55
N GLU A 4 45.48 -14.02 73.30
CA GLU A 4 44.42 -13.24 72.63
C GLU A 4 44.27 -13.63 71.15
N ASP A 5 45.37 -13.83 70.42
CA ASP A 5 45.33 -14.28 69.02
C ASP A 5 44.63 -15.65 68.87
N LYS A 6 44.86 -16.57 69.82
CA LYS A 6 44.22 -17.89 69.81
C LYS A 6 42.72 -17.81 70.07
N VAL A 7 42.28 -16.87 70.90
CA VAL A 7 40.86 -16.63 71.16
C VAL A 7 40.20 -16.00 69.94
N ALA A 8 40.83 -15.02 69.29
CA ALA A 8 40.33 -14.39 68.08
C ALA A 8 40.17 -15.39 66.93
N VAL A 9 41.18 -16.24 66.68
CA VAL A 9 41.10 -17.29 65.65
C VAL A 9 39.97 -18.27 65.96
N LYS A 10 39.81 -18.70 67.21
CA LYS A 10 38.74 -19.63 67.60
C LYS A 10 37.35 -19.02 67.41
N VAL A 11 37.17 -17.73 67.69
CA VAL A 11 35.92 -17.00 67.44
C VAL A 11 35.63 -16.91 65.94
N ILE A 12 36.62 -16.54 65.13
CA ILE A 12 36.47 -16.46 63.67
C ILE A 12 36.12 -17.83 63.07
N THR A 13 36.81 -18.89 63.48
CA THR A 13 36.53 -20.27 63.02
C THR A 13 35.10 -20.70 63.38
N LEU A 14 34.57 -20.27 64.53
CA LEU A 14 33.20 -20.57 64.94
C LEU A 14 32.15 -19.73 64.19
N MET A 15 32.50 -18.51 63.75
CA MET A 15 31.59 -17.62 63.01
C MET A 15 31.56 -17.88 61.51
N LEU A 16 32.61 -18.46 60.93
CA LEU A 16 32.73 -18.73 59.49
C LEU A 16 31.52 -19.51 58.92
N PRO A 17 31.09 -20.64 59.52
CA PRO A 17 29.96 -21.42 59.00
C PRO A 17 28.64 -20.63 59.02
N ALA A 18 28.43 -19.80 60.04
CA ALA A 18 27.24 -18.95 60.14
C ALA A 18 27.23 -17.84 59.06
N LEU A 19 28.40 -17.28 58.74
CA LEU A 19 28.56 -16.32 57.65
C LEU A 19 28.34 -16.96 56.28
N GLU A 20 28.86 -18.16 56.04
CA GLU A 20 28.62 -18.91 54.81
C GLU A 20 27.13 -19.19 54.60
N VAL A 21 26.43 -19.67 55.63
CA VAL A 21 24.98 -19.89 55.59
C VAL A 21 24.22 -18.59 55.32
N LEU A 22 24.64 -17.46 55.90
CA LEU A 22 23.99 -16.17 55.68
C LEU A 22 24.21 -15.64 54.24
N ILE A 23 25.38 -15.89 53.66
CA ILE A 23 25.71 -15.50 52.29
C ILE A 23 24.91 -16.35 51.29
N THR A 24 24.89 -17.67 51.48
CA THR A 24 24.12 -18.58 50.60
C THR A 24 22.63 -18.27 50.67
N THR A 25 22.07 -18.10 51.87
CA THR A 25 20.66 -17.72 52.04
C THR A 25 20.32 -16.42 51.33
N LYS A 26 21.18 -15.39 51.43
CA LYS A 26 20.97 -14.11 50.72
C LYS A 26 21.11 -14.24 49.21
N GLN A 27 21.96 -15.15 48.72
CA GLN A 27 22.10 -15.43 47.28
C GLN A 27 20.87 -16.17 46.76
N ASP A 28 20.37 -17.15 47.49
CA ASP A 28 19.15 -17.91 47.16
C ASP A 28 17.92 -17.00 47.15
N ASP A 29 17.79 -16.09 48.13
CA ASP A 29 16.73 -15.08 48.14
C ASP A 29 16.77 -14.14 46.92
N ARG A 30 17.98 -13.80 46.45
CA ARG A 30 18.14 -13.00 45.23
C ARG A 30 17.77 -13.79 43.99
N LEU A 31 18.21 -15.04 43.88
CA LEU A 31 17.88 -15.95 42.78
C LEU A 31 16.36 -16.16 42.69
N ASN A 32 15.70 -16.46 43.81
CA ASN A 32 14.25 -16.63 43.88
C ASN A 32 13.50 -15.38 43.40
N LYS A 33 13.95 -14.18 43.77
CA LYS A 33 13.37 -12.92 43.27
C LYS A 33 13.55 -12.72 41.77
N HIS A 34 14.69 -13.14 41.22
CA HIS A 34 14.92 -13.09 39.78
C HIS A 34 14.03 -14.10 39.03
N ASP A 35 13.86 -15.31 39.56
CA ASP A 35 12.99 -16.33 38.97
C ASP A 35 11.52 -15.89 39.00
N GLU A 36 11.05 -15.27 40.08
CA GLU A 36 9.72 -14.66 40.13
C GLU A 36 9.54 -13.56 39.08
N ALA A 37 10.55 -12.70 38.89
CA ALA A 37 10.51 -11.64 37.89
C ALA A 37 10.50 -12.21 36.45
N ILE A 38 11.30 -13.24 36.18
CA ILE A 38 11.33 -13.94 34.88
C ILE A 38 9.97 -14.58 34.61
N ASN A 39 9.39 -15.29 35.58
CA ASN A 39 8.08 -15.92 35.44
C ASN A 39 6.98 -14.88 35.17
N LYS A 40 7.03 -13.73 35.85
CA LYS A 40 6.10 -12.62 35.63
C LYS A 40 6.23 -12.05 34.22
N LEU A 41 7.45 -11.82 33.74
CA LEU A 41 7.71 -11.33 32.38
C LEU A 41 7.26 -12.35 31.32
N GLN A 42 7.54 -13.63 31.53
CA GLN A 42 7.09 -14.69 30.62
C GLN A 42 5.56 -14.81 30.56
N ALA A 43 4.87 -14.59 31.68
CA ALA A 43 3.41 -14.52 31.72
C ALA A 43 2.89 -13.29 30.95
N GLN A 44 3.54 -12.13 31.09
CA GLN A 44 3.21 -10.93 30.33
C GLN A 44 3.41 -11.13 28.83
N VAL A 45 4.53 -11.72 28.40
CA VAL A 45 4.78 -12.03 26.98
C VAL A 45 3.76 -13.01 26.44
N ARG A 46 3.39 -14.06 27.19
CA ARG A 46 2.32 -14.99 26.79
C ARG A 46 0.97 -14.30 26.65
N ASN A 47 0.62 -13.38 27.55
CA ASN A 47 -0.61 -12.61 27.43
C ASN A 47 -0.59 -11.70 26.21
N VAL A 48 0.52 -11.01 25.94
CA VAL A 48 0.66 -10.17 24.73
C VAL A 48 0.56 -11.01 23.46
N LEU A 49 1.21 -12.18 23.40
CA LEU A 49 1.09 -13.09 22.26
C LEU A 49 -0.33 -13.60 22.08
N TYR A 50 -1.01 -13.97 23.17
CA TYR A 50 -2.41 -14.38 23.14
C TYR A 50 -3.34 -13.25 22.69
N GLU A 51 -3.11 -12.02 23.15
CA GLU A 51 -3.83 -10.83 22.69
C GLU A 51 -3.57 -10.55 21.22
N ASN A 52 -2.33 -10.73 20.74
CA ASN A 52 -1.97 -10.51 19.33
C ASN A 52 -2.55 -11.61 18.42
N ASP A 53 -2.56 -12.87 18.86
CA ASP A 53 -3.18 -13.99 18.14
C ASP A 53 -4.72 -13.88 18.16
N SER A 54 -5.29 -13.43 19.28
CA SER A 54 -6.69 -13.05 19.40
C SER A 54 -7.01 -11.91 18.41
N LEU A 55 -6.20 -10.85 18.35
CA LEU A 55 -6.36 -9.73 17.42
C LEU A 55 -6.24 -10.16 15.95
N ASN A 56 -5.38 -11.12 15.63
CA ASN A 56 -5.30 -11.71 14.28
C ASN A 56 -6.57 -12.53 13.94
N GLN A 57 -7.20 -13.18 14.92
CA GLN A 57 -8.51 -13.82 14.76
C GLN A 57 -9.66 -12.80 14.67
N TYR A 58 -9.50 -11.60 15.24
CA TYR A 58 -10.43 -10.46 15.17
C TYR A 58 -10.12 -9.47 14.04
N SER A 59 -9.83 -9.97 12.83
CA SER A 59 -10.02 -9.22 11.58
C SER A 59 -11.50 -8.79 11.33
N ARG A 60 -12.38 -8.86 12.35
CA ARG A 60 -13.69 -8.22 12.45
C ARG A 60 -13.96 -7.75 13.91
N ARG A 61 -13.90 -6.42 14.13
CA ARG A 61 -14.43 -5.60 15.27
C ARG A 61 -13.61 -5.71 16.58
N GLU A 62 -13.34 -4.66 17.38
CA GLU A 62 -14.01 -3.39 17.69
C GLU A 62 -12.97 -2.36 18.22
N ASN A 63 -13.26 -1.05 18.10
CA ASN A 63 -12.30 0.04 18.35
C ASN A 63 -12.09 0.34 19.85
N VAL A 64 -10.84 0.31 20.33
CA VAL A 64 -10.44 0.98 21.57
C VAL A 64 -10.13 2.44 21.25
N ARG A 65 -10.89 3.35 21.86
CA ARG A 65 -10.68 4.81 21.77
C ARG A 65 -9.67 5.21 22.86
N ILE A 66 -8.49 5.69 22.47
CA ILE A 66 -7.56 6.33 23.40
C ILE A 66 -7.86 7.83 23.35
N SER A 67 -8.47 8.36 24.40
CA SER A 67 -8.57 9.80 24.66
C SER A 67 -7.37 10.26 25.50
N ASN A 68 -6.85 11.47 25.22
CA ASN A 68 -5.77 12.20 25.93
C ASN A 68 -4.37 12.22 25.28
N VAL A 69 -4.27 12.16 23.94
CA VAL A 69 -3.03 12.58 23.28
C VAL A 69 -3.14 14.09 22.99
N PRO A 70 -2.24 14.95 23.53
CA PRO A 70 -2.21 16.36 23.19
C PRO A 70 -1.90 16.52 21.70
N GLU A 71 -2.75 17.23 20.96
CA GLU A 71 -2.47 17.65 19.60
C GLU A 71 -1.27 18.61 19.64
N ALA A 72 -0.20 18.25 18.92
CA ALA A 72 0.95 19.12 18.78
C ALA A 72 0.63 20.19 17.72
N ASP A 73 0.67 21.45 18.15
CA ASP A 73 0.52 22.62 17.29
C ASP A 73 1.67 22.66 16.26
N GLY A 74 1.40 22.15 15.05
CA GLY A 74 2.40 22.06 13.98
C GLY A 74 1.82 22.00 12.57
N GLU A 75 0.58 22.43 12.34
CA GLU A 75 -0.06 22.40 11.01
C GLU A 75 -0.50 23.80 10.56
N ASP A 76 0.33 24.48 9.77
CA ASP A 76 -0.12 25.68 9.03
C ASP A 76 0.35 25.75 7.56
N LEU A 77 1.25 24.86 7.11
CA LEU A 77 1.65 24.79 5.69
C LEU A 77 0.87 23.75 4.87
N THR A 78 0.32 22.73 5.52
CA THR A 78 -0.50 21.68 4.89
C THR A 78 -1.87 22.20 4.45
N ASN A 79 -2.41 23.22 5.13
CA ASN A 79 -3.70 23.82 4.78
C ASN A 79 -3.62 24.66 3.49
N ILE A 80 -2.49 25.29 3.20
CA ILE A 80 -2.30 26.13 2.00
C ILE A 80 -2.23 25.28 0.72
N LEU A 81 -1.59 24.11 0.76
CA LEU A 81 -1.55 23.19 -0.40
C LEU A 81 -2.90 22.52 -0.68
N ILE A 82 -3.71 22.28 0.35
CA ILE A 82 -5.09 21.75 0.20
C ILE A 82 -5.99 22.78 -0.48
N GLU A 83 -5.76 24.08 -0.25
CA GLU A 83 -6.56 25.16 -0.83
C GLU A 83 -6.37 25.29 -2.36
N ILE A 84 -5.19 24.91 -2.88
CA ILE A 84 -4.89 24.94 -4.32
C ILE A 84 -5.56 23.79 -5.08
N ALA A 85 -5.92 22.69 -4.41
CA ALA A 85 -6.53 21.49 -5.02
C ALA A 85 -8.07 21.47 -5.04
N GLY A 86 -8.72 22.56 -4.59
CA GLY A 86 -10.18 22.68 -4.54
C GLY A 86 -10.81 21.88 -3.40
N SER A 87 -11.88 22.45 -2.84
CA SER A 87 -12.71 21.76 -1.85
C SER A 87 -13.22 20.42 -2.41
N ARG A 88 -13.26 19.39 -1.56
CA ARG A 88 -13.85 18.09 -1.91
C ARG A 88 -15.25 18.01 -1.32
N SER A 89 -16.13 17.31 -2.01
CA SER A 89 -17.42 16.90 -1.46
C SER A 89 -17.57 15.38 -1.58
N SER A 90 -18.49 14.82 -0.80
CA SER A 90 -18.84 13.41 -0.86
C SER A 90 -20.33 13.26 -0.62
N LYS A 91 -20.99 12.45 -1.45
CA LYS A 91 -22.37 11.97 -1.22
C LYS A 91 -22.42 10.76 -0.31
N ASP A 92 -21.27 10.11 -0.07
CA ASP A 92 -21.18 9.11 0.99
C ASP A 92 -21.22 9.84 2.34
N ILE A 93 -22.30 9.59 3.08
CA ILE A 93 -22.57 10.17 4.40
C ILE A 93 -21.93 9.36 5.54
N SER A 94 -21.28 8.24 5.22
CA SER A 94 -20.60 7.44 6.23
C SER A 94 -19.35 8.16 6.74
N ASN A 95 -19.08 7.98 8.04
CA ASN A 95 -17.87 8.52 8.64
C ASN A 95 -16.64 7.79 8.10
N ILE A 96 -15.55 8.54 7.88
CA ILE A 96 -14.25 7.99 7.51
C ILE A 96 -13.81 6.99 8.59
N ASN A 97 -13.43 5.79 8.18
CA ASN A 97 -12.90 4.77 9.08
C ASN A 97 -11.36 4.77 9.10
N ASN A 98 -10.75 3.93 9.93
CA ASN A 98 -9.30 3.83 10.05
C ASN A 98 -8.59 3.53 8.71
N TYR A 99 -9.22 2.78 7.80
CA TYR A 99 -8.67 2.53 6.47
C TYR A 99 -8.69 3.77 5.59
N GLY A 100 -9.76 4.57 5.67
CA GLY A 100 -9.83 5.87 5.01
C GLY A 100 -8.74 6.83 5.51
N HIS A 101 -8.50 6.88 6.83
CA HIS A 101 -7.40 7.68 7.38
C HIS A 101 -6.03 7.20 6.88
N LYS A 102 -5.77 5.89 6.89
CA LYS A 102 -4.53 5.31 6.35
C LYS A 102 -4.36 5.58 4.86
N LEU A 103 -5.44 5.56 4.08
CA LEU A 103 -5.40 5.90 2.66
C LEU A 103 -5.03 7.38 2.45
N LEU A 104 -5.60 8.28 3.25
CA LEU A 104 -5.26 9.70 3.20
C LEU A 104 -3.79 9.94 3.58
N GLU A 105 -3.31 9.28 4.64
CA GLU A 105 -1.92 9.33 5.06
C GLU A 105 -0.98 8.80 3.97
N PHE A 106 -1.31 7.66 3.37
CA PHE A 106 -0.59 7.11 2.22
C PHE A 106 -0.50 8.10 1.05
N CYS A 107 -1.62 8.76 0.72
CA CYS A 107 -1.65 9.75 -0.35
C CYS A 107 -0.79 10.98 -0.02
N LYS A 108 -0.88 11.49 1.21
CA LYS A 108 -0.05 12.61 1.69
C LYS A 108 1.44 12.28 1.64
N ASN A 109 1.82 11.10 2.13
CA ASN A 109 3.23 10.70 2.25
C ASN A 109 3.90 10.44 0.90
N LEU A 110 3.12 10.06 -0.12
CA LEU A 110 3.63 9.75 -1.46
C LEU A 110 3.35 10.84 -2.49
N ASP A 111 2.85 12.00 -2.05
CA ASP A 111 2.43 13.09 -2.93
C ASP A 111 1.50 12.58 -4.05
N LEU A 112 0.39 11.95 -3.64
CA LEU A 112 -0.65 11.43 -4.53
C LEU A 112 -1.97 12.15 -4.29
N ASP A 113 -2.70 12.37 -5.38
CA ASP A 113 -3.99 13.04 -5.38
C ASP A 113 -5.14 12.06 -5.63
N ILE A 114 -6.16 12.14 -4.78
CA ILE A 114 -7.45 11.49 -5.02
C ILE A 114 -8.24 12.35 -6.02
N VAL A 115 -8.61 11.76 -7.16
CA VAL A 115 -9.33 12.44 -8.26
C VAL A 115 -10.81 12.58 -7.97
N ASN A 116 -11.43 11.61 -7.29
CA ASN A 116 -12.85 11.65 -6.95
C ASN A 116 -13.20 12.99 -6.30
N SER A 117 -14.34 13.56 -6.69
CA SER A 117 -14.85 14.88 -6.27
C SER A 117 -14.07 16.12 -6.72
N ARG A 118 -12.95 16.00 -7.45
CA ARG A 118 -12.07 17.15 -7.73
C ARG A 118 -12.14 17.69 -9.16
N ILE A 119 -12.54 16.87 -10.15
CA ILE A 119 -12.44 17.27 -11.56
C ILE A 119 -13.66 16.83 -12.37
N SER A 120 -13.93 17.55 -13.47
CA SER A 120 -14.93 17.19 -14.48
C SER A 120 -16.33 17.03 -13.84
N ASN A 121 -17.15 16.13 -14.37
CA ASN A 121 -18.52 15.86 -13.94
C ASN A 121 -18.68 15.44 -12.47
N ASP A 122 -17.61 15.04 -11.80
CA ASP A 122 -17.66 14.71 -10.37
C ASP A 122 -17.16 15.85 -9.46
N GLN A 123 -16.65 16.95 -10.03
CA GLN A 123 -16.13 18.08 -9.26
C GLN A 123 -17.20 18.66 -8.33
N LEU A 124 -16.89 18.73 -7.02
CA LEU A 124 -17.82 19.15 -5.97
C LEU A 124 -19.13 18.35 -5.90
N VAL A 125 -19.22 17.22 -6.60
CA VAL A 125 -20.34 16.28 -6.51
C VAL A 125 -20.02 15.15 -5.53
N GLY A 126 -18.86 14.51 -5.70
CA GLY A 126 -18.43 13.40 -4.86
C GLY A 126 -19.35 12.18 -4.94
N ALA A 127 -19.61 11.71 -6.16
CA ALA A 127 -20.48 10.58 -6.40
C ALA A 127 -20.00 9.29 -5.71
N VAL A 128 -20.97 8.51 -5.25
CA VAL A 128 -20.78 7.20 -4.64
C VAL A 128 -20.40 6.17 -5.70
N THR A 129 -19.48 5.27 -5.37
CA THR A 129 -19.00 4.23 -6.30
C THR A 129 -19.66 2.89 -6.11
N THR A 130 -20.69 2.81 -5.25
CA THR A 130 -21.45 1.58 -5.04
C THR A 130 -22.96 1.80 -5.14
N SER A 131 -23.68 0.72 -5.40
CA SER A 131 -25.14 0.66 -5.37
C SER A 131 -25.74 0.86 -3.97
N LYS A 132 -24.89 0.82 -2.92
CA LYS A 132 -25.27 1.07 -1.52
C LYS A 132 -24.95 2.50 -1.07
N ASN A 133 -24.68 3.40 -2.01
CA ASN A 133 -24.34 4.79 -1.74
C ASN A 133 -23.07 4.96 -0.89
N THR A 134 -22.06 4.13 -1.11
CA THR A 134 -20.74 4.27 -0.46
C THR A 134 -19.66 4.63 -1.48
N LEU A 135 -18.61 5.31 -1.04
CA LEU A 135 -17.43 5.67 -1.81
C LEU A 135 -16.24 4.83 -1.34
N ILE A 136 -15.93 3.76 -2.08
CA ILE A 136 -14.85 2.83 -1.74
C ILE A 136 -13.86 2.60 -2.88
N ASP A 137 -14.20 3.04 -4.11
CA ASP A 137 -13.35 2.94 -5.28
C ASP A 137 -12.76 4.31 -5.60
N TYR A 138 -11.45 4.45 -5.42
CA TYR A 138 -10.75 5.72 -5.58
C TYR A 138 -9.87 5.69 -6.82
N ALA A 139 -9.90 6.79 -7.58
CA ALA A 139 -8.89 7.11 -8.57
C ALA A 139 -7.80 7.93 -7.89
N ILE A 140 -6.58 7.42 -7.91
CA ILE A 140 -5.42 8.04 -7.24
C ILE A 140 -4.31 8.16 -8.28
N VAL A 141 -3.75 9.36 -8.39
CA VAL A 141 -2.74 9.70 -9.41
C VAL A 141 -1.65 10.58 -8.80
N SER A 142 -0.49 10.65 -9.44
CA SER A 142 0.51 11.67 -9.09
C SER A 142 0.08 13.05 -9.61
N PRO A 143 0.59 14.15 -9.04
CA PRO A 143 0.28 15.52 -9.47
C PRO A 143 0.51 15.76 -10.96
N MET A 144 1.55 15.13 -11.55
CA MET A 144 1.82 15.21 -12.98
C MET A 144 0.68 14.59 -13.81
N LEU A 145 0.24 13.39 -13.44
CA LEU A 145 -0.86 12.71 -14.13
C LEU A 145 -2.20 13.38 -13.86
N PHE A 146 -2.39 14.00 -12.70
CA PHE A 146 -3.60 14.74 -12.35
C PHE A 146 -3.88 15.85 -13.36
N LYS A 147 -2.85 16.61 -13.76
CA LYS A 147 -2.93 17.66 -14.79
C LYS A 147 -3.33 17.13 -16.17
N CYS A 148 -3.11 15.86 -16.43
CA CYS A 148 -3.42 15.22 -17.69
C CYS A 148 -4.86 14.69 -17.73
N ILE A 149 -5.63 14.75 -16.64
CA ILE A 149 -7.00 14.23 -16.62
C ILE A 149 -7.90 15.20 -17.38
N SER A 150 -8.39 14.78 -18.54
CA SER A 150 -9.34 15.57 -19.35
C SER A 150 -10.79 15.27 -19.01
N TYR A 151 -11.06 14.11 -18.41
CA TYR A 151 -12.41 13.71 -18.02
C TYR A 151 -12.37 12.74 -16.86
N PHE A 152 -13.28 12.93 -15.92
CA PHE A 152 -13.55 12.02 -14.82
C PHE A 152 -15.06 11.94 -14.57
N ASN A 153 -15.56 10.73 -14.33
CA ASN A 153 -16.96 10.50 -13.99
C ASN A 153 -17.17 9.16 -13.28
N ILE A 154 -18.16 9.10 -12.39
CA ILE A 154 -18.72 7.85 -11.87
C ILE A 154 -19.98 7.52 -12.67
N GLU A 155 -19.97 6.42 -13.42
CA GLU A 155 -21.14 5.99 -14.18
C GLU A 155 -22.18 5.32 -13.28
N ASN A 156 -23.42 5.26 -13.76
CA ASN A 156 -24.49 4.57 -13.05
C ASN A 156 -24.17 3.08 -12.88
N PHE A 157 -24.59 2.52 -11.75
CA PHE A 157 -24.50 1.09 -11.48
C PHE A 157 -25.12 0.27 -12.63
N ASP A 158 -24.32 -0.63 -13.21
CA ASP A 158 -24.78 -1.62 -14.18
C ASP A 158 -24.72 -3.02 -13.52
N PRO A 159 -25.88 -3.60 -13.14
CA PRO A 159 -25.94 -4.92 -12.52
C PRO A 159 -25.27 -6.03 -13.33
N ILE A 160 -25.01 -5.83 -14.63
CA ILE A 160 -24.37 -6.80 -15.52
C ILE A 160 -22.86 -6.80 -15.37
N LEU A 161 -22.27 -5.63 -15.09
CA LEU A 161 -20.84 -5.45 -15.01
C LEU A 161 -20.33 -5.62 -13.59
N SER A 162 -21.19 -5.35 -12.60
CA SER A 162 -20.87 -5.54 -11.20
C SER A 162 -22.12 -5.92 -10.41
N ASP A 163 -21.90 -6.57 -9.28
CA ASP A 163 -22.87 -6.86 -8.24
C ASP A 163 -23.12 -5.66 -7.31
N ALA A 164 -22.13 -4.80 -7.12
CA ALA A 164 -22.22 -3.68 -6.19
C ALA A 164 -21.55 -2.37 -6.64
N HIS A 165 -20.64 -2.40 -7.62
CA HIS A 165 -19.79 -1.25 -7.95
C HIS A 165 -20.24 -0.50 -9.20
N CYS A 166 -20.18 0.83 -9.12
CA CYS A 166 -20.33 1.77 -10.22
C CYS A 166 -19.00 1.88 -10.99
N PRO A 167 -18.99 1.95 -12.33
CA PRO A 167 -17.76 2.17 -13.07
C PRO A 167 -17.14 3.55 -12.79
N VAL A 168 -15.84 3.57 -12.48
CA VAL A 168 -15.03 4.79 -12.43
C VAL A 168 -14.41 5.01 -13.81
N VAL A 169 -14.69 6.14 -14.45
CA VAL A 169 -14.22 6.46 -15.80
C VAL A 169 -13.26 7.65 -15.75
N ILE A 170 -12.07 7.47 -16.32
CA ILE A 170 -11.01 8.48 -16.37
C ILE A 170 -10.47 8.52 -17.79
N HIS A 171 -10.35 9.72 -18.36
CA HIS A 171 -9.60 9.95 -19.59
C HIS A 171 -8.38 10.81 -19.30
N PHE A 172 -7.27 10.43 -19.93
CA PHE A 172 -6.03 11.19 -19.92
C PHE A 172 -5.82 11.83 -21.28
N ASP A 173 -5.52 13.12 -21.29
CA ASP A 173 -4.95 13.82 -22.42
C ASP A 173 -3.42 13.87 -22.26
N THR A 174 -2.73 13.07 -23.06
CA THR A 174 -1.28 12.94 -23.00
C THR A 174 -0.54 13.98 -23.84
N SER A 175 -1.27 14.85 -24.57
CA SER A 175 -0.65 15.95 -25.32
C SER A 175 0.16 16.87 -24.40
N VAL A 176 -0.36 17.11 -23.19
CA VAL A 176 0.28 17.92 -22.14
C VAL A 176 1.64 17.37 -21.70
N ILE A 177 1.85 16.06 -21.77
CA ILE A 177 3.12 15.43 -21.38
C ILE A 177 4.15 15.58 -22.49
N LEU A 178 3.74 15.44 -23.75
CA LEU A 178 4.64 15.44 -24.90
C LEU A 178 5.39 16.78 -25.06
N GLU A 179 4.75 17.90 -24.74
CA GLU A 179 5.38 19.23 -24.78
C GLU A 179 6.54 19.38 -23.76
N SER A 180 6.57 18.56 -22.71
CA SER A 180 7.62 18.60 -21.68
C SER A 180 8.79 17.64 -21.92
N VAL A 181 8.66 16.72 -22.88
CA VAL A 181 9.67 15.66 -23.14
C VAL A 181 10.61 16.02 -24.28
N ASP A 182 10.24 16.97 -25.16
CA ASP A 182 11.07 17.41 -26.29
C ASP A 182 12.42 18.04 -25.88
N THR A 183 12.64 18.33 -24.59
CA THR A 183 13.94 18.79 -24.06
C THR A 183 14.86 17.68 -23.54
N LEU A 184 14.44 16.42 -23.50
CA LEU A 184 15.30 15.29 -23.13
C LEU A 184 15.68 14.51 -24.39
N SER A 185 16.78 14.92 -25.02
CA SER A 185 17.38 14.25 -26.16
C SER A 185 17.43 12.74 -25.97
N HIS A 186 16.79 12.02 -26.90
CA HIS A 186 16.89 10.58 -27.08
C HIS A 186 18.36 10.18 -27.25
N ASP A 187 18.97 9.66 -26.19
CA ASP A 187 20.15 8.82 -26.32
C ASP A 187 19.64 7.38 -26.53
N ASP A 188 19.80 6.90 -27.76
CA ASP A 188 19.19 5.69 -28.32
C ASP A 188 19.87 4.39 -27.82
N ASN A 189 20.55 4.44 -26.67
CA ASN A 189 21.25 3.31 -26.10
C ASN A 189 20.38 2.56 -25.09
N SER A 190 19.74 1.50 -25.60
CA SER A 190 19.25 0.33 -24.87
C SER A 190 18.45 0.62 -23.59
N ASN A 191 17.18 1.02 -23.75
CA ASN A 191 16.20 1.02 -22.66
C ASN A 191 15.86 -0.42 -22.21
N VAL A 192 16.80 -1.03 -21.49
CA VAL A 192 16.60 -2.24 -20.72
C VAL A 192 15.65 -1.87 -19.58
N VAL A 193 14.37 -2.22 -19.74
CA VAL A 193 13.38 -2.03 -18.69
C VAL A 193 13.58 -3.14 -17.66
N TYR A 194 13.79 -2.78 -16.40
CA TYR A 194 13.87 -3.76 -15.31
C TYR A 194 12.49 -3.92 -14.68
N LYS A 195 12.10 -5.16 -14.39
CA LYS A 195 10.89 -5.45 -13.62
C LYS A 195 11.28 -5.98 -12.24
N SER A 196 10.73 -5.35 -11.20
CA SER A 196 10.87 -5.85 -9.84
C SER A 196 10.13 -7.18 -9.67
N LYS A 197 10.77 -8.12 -8.99
CA LYS A 197 10.28 -9.45 -8.61
C LYS A 197 10.55 -9.68 -7.13
N TRP A 198 10.01 -8.79 -6.29
CA TRP A 198 10.17 -8.88 -4.85
C TRP A 198 9.71 -10.24 -4.30
N LYS A 199 10.57 -10.87 -3.50
CA LYS A 199 10.30 -12.11 -2.75
C LYS A 199 10.77 -11.90 -1.32
N ASN A 200 9.88 -12.10 -0.33
CA ASN A 200 10.23 -11.90 1.08
C ASN A 200 11.42 -12.77 1.52
N ASN A 201 11.58 -13.96 0.96
CA ASN A 201 12.71 -14.85 1.28
C ASN A 201 14.07 -14.28 0.88
N ASN A 202 14.09 -13.25 0.00
CA ASN A 202 15.31 -12.61 -0.48
C ASN A 202 15.58 -11.27 0.22
N ALA A 203 14.74 -10.85 1.19
CA ALA A 203 14.86 -9.56 1.86
C ALA A 203 16.18 -9.40 2.60
N ASN A 204 16.63 -10.44 3.32
CA ASN A 204 17.92 -10.40 4.03
C ASN A 204 19.10 -10.31 3.05
N VAL A 205 19.05 -11.05 1.93
CA VAL A 205 20.09 -10.98 0.90
C VAL A 205 20.15 -9.58 0.30
N PHE A 206 19.01 -8.93 0.08
CA PHE A 206 18.98 -7.54 -0.38
C PHE A 206 19.62 -6.58 0.63
N LEU A 207 19.29 -6.72 1.92
CA LEU A 207 19.86 -5.90 3.00
C LEU A 207 21.37 -6.13 3.15
N GLU A 208 21.85 -7.36 3.08
CA GLU A 208 23.28 -7.69 3.12
C GLU A 208 24.05 -7.15 1.91
N ASN A 209 23.36 -6.87 0.80
CA ASN A 209 23.96 -6.33 -0.42
C ASN A 209 23.78 -4.82 -0.59
N LEU A 210 23.06 -4.16 0.32
CA LEU A 210 23.13 -2.71 0.49
C LEU A 210 24.51 -2.39 1.07
N ASN A 211 25.46 -2.05 0.21
CA ASN A 211 26.84 -1.78 0.61
C ASN A 211 26.90 -0.48 1.43
N ASP A 212 27.20 -0.60 2.72
CA ASP A 212 27.38 0.52 3.64
C ASP A 212 28.44 1.52 3.13
N GLU A 213 29.49 1.05 2.46
CA GLU A 213 30.53 1.93 1.89
C GLU A 213 29.96 2.84 0.80
N ASN A 214 29.16 2.30 -0.12
CA ASN A 214 28.55 3.09 -1.18
C ASN A 214 27.54 4.11 -0.63
N ILE A 215 26.83 3.74 0.45
CA ILE A 215 25.90 4.63 1.13
C ILE A 215 26.67 5.74 1.84
N HIS A 216 27.77 5.41 2.50
CA HIS A 216 28.64 6.39 3.15
C HIS A 216 29.23 7.37 2.15
N ASP A 217 29.76 6.90 1.02
CA ASP A 217 30.26 7.74 -0.07
C ASP A 217 29.18 8.69 -0.61
N LEU A 218 27.93 8.22 -0.70
CA LEU A 218 26.81 9.05 -1.15
C LEU A 218 26.46 10.13 -0.11
N VAL A 219 26.45 9.77 1.18
CA VAL A 219 26.21 10.72 2.28
C VAL A 219 27.32 11.77 2.33
N GLU A 220 28.59 11.36 2.26
CA GLU A 220 29.72 12.29 2.23
C GLU A 220 29.64 13.24 1.01
N LYS A 221 29.26 12.72 -0.16
CA LYS A 221 29.03 13.56 -1.34
C LYS A 221 27.93 14.59 -1.09
N LEU A 222 26.83 14.21 -0.44
CA LEU A 222 25.71 15.11 -0.12
C LEU A 222 26.10 16.17 0.90
N GLU A 223 26.85 15.81 1.94
CA GLU A 223 27.33 16.73 2.97
C GLU A 223 28.33 17.76 2.41
N ASN A 224 29.11 17.38 1.42
CA ASN A 224 30.08 18.24 0.75
C ASN A 224 29.50 19.04 -0.43
N LEU A 225 28.19 18.97 -0.70
CA LEU A 225 27.57 19.78 -1.75
C LEU A 225 27.55 21.26 -1.36
N ASP A 226 28.09 22.11 -2.24
CA ASP A 226 27.90 23.55 -2.11
C ASP A 226 26.45 23.92 -2.43
N VAL A 227 25.69 24.22 -1.38
CA VAL A 227 24.27 24.59 -1.44
C VAL A 227 24.01 25.78 -2.36
N ASN A 228 25.00 26.66 -2.56
CA ASN A 228 24.86 27.84 -3.41
C ASN A 228 25.01 27.53 -4.91
N ASN A 229 25.47 26.34 -5.27
CA ASN A 229 25.77 25.94 -6.64
C ASN A 229 25.10 24.62 -7.06
N ILE A 230 23.98 24.27 -6.41
CA ILE A 230 23.19 23.09 -6.79
C ILE A 230 22.43 23.39 -8.07
N ASN A 231 22.69 22.61 -9.12
CA ASN A 231 21.93 22.65 -10.36
C ASN A 231 21.21 21.31 -10.61
N VAL A 232 20.40 21.25 -11.66
CA VAL A 232 19.61 20.06 -12.03
C VAL A 232 20.51 18.85 -12.30
N GLU A 233 21.70 19.05 -12.86
CA GLU A 233 22.64 17.97 -13.15
C GLU A 233 23.19 17.35 -11.86
N THR A 234 23.52 18.17 -10.85
CA THR A 234 23.92 17.70 -9.52
C THR A 234 22.84 16.82 -8.90
N VAL A 235 21.58 17.26 -8.94
CA VAL A 235 20.43 16.51 -8.41
C VAL A 235 20.25 15.19 -9.16
N ASN A 236 20.31 15.20 -10.49
CA ASN A 236 20.20 14.00 -11.31
C ASN A 236 21.33 13.00 -11.01
N ASN A 237 22.56 13.48 -10.82
CA ASN A 237 23.70 12.63 -10.46
C ASN A 237 23.52 11.95 -9.09
N VAL A 238 22.99 12.68 -8.10
CA VAL A 238 22.63 12.09 -6.81
C VAL A 238 21.57 11.01 -6.98
N ILE A 239 20.50 11.29 -7.73
CA ILE A 239 19.42 10.34 -7.99
C ILE A 239 19.94 9.08 -8.69
N LEU A 240 20.80 9.24 -9.69
CA LEU A 240 21.44 8.12 -10.40
C LEU A 240 22.30 7.27 -9.46
N ASN A 241 23.06 7.90 -8.56
CA ASN A 241 23.86 7.20 -7.56
C ASN A 241 22.96 6.40 -6.60
N CYS A 242 21.93 7.03 -6.02
CA CYS A 242 20.93 6.34 -5.18
C CYS A 242 20.33 5.12 -5.89
N ASN A 243 19.86 5.33 -7.12
CA ASN A 243 19.24 4.28 -7.92
C ASN A 243 20.22 3.14 -8.22
N SER A 244 21.49 3.44 -8.49
CA SER A 244 22.51 2.42 -8.75
C SER A 244 22.79 1.55 -7.52
N ILE A 245 22.87 2.14 -6.33
CA ILE A 245 23.05 1.40 -5.06
C ILE A 245 21.91 0.41 -4.86
N ILE A 246 20.67 0.90 -4.96
CA ILE A 246 19.46 0.08 -4.79
C ILE A 246 19.37 -1.01 -5.87
N LYS A 247 19.63 -0.65 -7.13
CA LYS A 247 19.58 -1.58 -8.26
C LYS A 247 20.62 -2.69 -8.12
N ASN A 248 21.85 -2.37 -7.72
CA ASN A 248 22.92 -3.34 -7.53
C ASN A 248 22.60 -4.32 -6.39
N ALA A 249 22.05 -3.82 -5.28
CA ALA A 249 21.59 -4.69 -4.19
C ALA A 249 20.45 -5.61 -4.65
N ALA A 250 19.50 -5.09 -5.43
CA ALA A 250 18.38 -5.85 -5.96
C ALA A 250 18.80 -6.91 -6.99
N ASP A 251 19.80 -6.61 -7.82
CA ASP A 251 20.36 -7.54 -8.82
C ASP A 251 21.01 -8.74 -8.14
N LYS A 252 21.87 -8.49 -7.15
CA LYS A 252 22.55 -9.54 -6.37
C LYS A 252 21.57 -10.43 -5.60
N ALA A 253 20.41 -9.89 -5.22
CA ALA A 253 19.34 -10.62 -4.54
C ALA A 253 18.35 -11.33 -5.50
N ASP A 254 18.59 -11.34 -6.82
CA ASP A 254 17.67 -11.88 -7.85
C ASP A 254 16.26 -11.27 -7.76
N MET A 255 16.19 -9.97 -7.42
CA MET A 255 14.94 -9.22 -7.23
C MET A 255 14.58 -8.34 -8.40
N ILE A 256 15.48 -8.18 -9.37
CA ILE A 256 15.19 -7.54 -10.66
C ILE A 256 15.40 -8.52 -11.79
N VAL A 257 14.54 -8.44 -12.80
CA VAL A 257 14.70 -9.21 -14.04
C VAL A 257 14.69 -8.22 -15.19
N GLU A 258 15.69 -8.35 -16.05
CA GLU A 258 15.70 -7.65 -17.34
C GLU A 258 14.45 -8.05 -18.13
N PHE A 259 13.56 -7.08 -18.33
CA PHE A 259 12.37 -7.22 -19.13
C PHE A 259 12.69 -6.73 -20.53
N LYS A 260 12.97 -7.67 -21.43
CA LYS A 260 12.98 -7.38 -22.87
C LYS A 260 11.52 -7.30 -23.31
N PRO A 261 11.00 -6.12 -23.71
CA PRO A 261 9.65 -6.02 -24.23
C PRO A 261 9.56 -6.96 -25.42
N LYS A 262 8.83 -8.07 -25.26
CA LYS A 262 8.58 -8.96 -26.38
C LYS A 262 7.78 -8.14 -27.38
N ASN A 263 8.33 -7.96 -28.59
CA ASN A 263 7.58 -7.63 -29.80
C ASN A 263 6.61 -8.78 -30.11
N SER A 264 5.72 -9.09 -29.18
CA SER A 264 4.68 -10.07 -29.36
C SER A 264 3.65 -9.41 -30.27
N ARG A 265 3.70 -9.77 -31.55
CA ARG A 265 2.49 -9.80 -32.38
C ARG A 265 1.37 -10.34 -31.49
N PRO A 266 0.19 -9.72 -31.44
CA PRO A 266 -0.86 -10.09 -30.50
C PRO A 266 -1.10 -11.59 -30.63
N GLY A 267 -0.54 -12.35 -29.70
CA GLY A 267 -0.67 -13.79 -29.71
C GLY A 267 -2.16 -14.04 -29.66
N VAL A 268 -2.65 -14.88 -30.57
CA VAL A 268 -4.00 -15.42 -30.49
C VAL A 268 -4.06 -16.14 -29.15
N ARG A 269 -4.33 -15.40 -28.07
CA ARG A 269 -4.60 -15.98 -26.77
C ARG A 269 -5.79 -16.87 -27.05
N SER A 270 -5.58 -18.18 -27.03
CA SER A 270 -6.69 -19.11 -26.94
C SER A 270 -7.43 -18.66 -25.69
N LYS A 271 -8.54 -17.95 -25.89
CA LYS A 271 -9.40 -17.55 -24.79
C LYS A 271 -9.73 -18.89 -24.15
N LYS A 272 -9.28 -19.11 -22.91
CA LYS A 272 -9.81 -20.17 -22.07
C LYS A 272 -11.31 -19.87 -21.99
N CYS A 273 -12.06 -20.45 -22.91
CA CYS A 273 -13.51 -20.36 -22.90
C CYS A 273 -13.87 -21.13 -21.67
N THR A 274 -14.47 -20.46 -20.69
CA THR A 274 -15.03 -21.17 -19.55
C THR A 274 -15.98 -22.23 -20.12
N PRO A 275 -15.94 -23.48 -19.61
CA PRO A 275 -16.64 -24.60 -20.25
C PRO A 275 -18.16 -24.40 -20.33
N TYR A 276 -18.72 -23.55 -19.46
CA TYR A 276 -20.13 -23.15 -19.47
C TYR A 276 -20.46 -21.96 -20.39
N PHE A 277 -19.49 -21.31 -21.03
CA PHE A 277 -19.73 -20.16 -21.92
C PHE A 277 -19.86 -20.64 -23.37
N SER A 278 -21.08 -21.02 -23.75
CA SER A 278 -21.35 -21.53 -25.09
C SER A 278 -21.46 -20.44 -26.16
N GLN A 279 -21.67 -20.87 -27.39
CA GLN A 279 -21.98 -19.99 -28.52
C GLN A 279 -23.23 -19.12 -28.29
N ASP A 280 -24.24 -19.62 -27.56
CA ASP A 280 -25.44 -18.81 -27.27
C ASP A 280 -25.11 -17.67 -26.28
N CYS A 281 -24.32 -17.94 -25.24
CA CYS A 281 -23.79 -16.89 -24.36
C CYS A 281 -23.03 -15.82 -25.15
N TYR A 282 -22.19 -16.24 -26.11
CA TYR A 282 -21.48 -15.33 -26.99
C TYR A 282 -22.42 -14.44 -27.82
N LEU A 283 -23.45 -15.03 -28.45
CA LEU A 283 -24.41 -14.30 -29.28
C LEU A 283 -25.22 -13.30 -28.45
N LYS A 284 -25.72 -13.69 -27.28
CA LYS A 284 -26.46 -12.78 -26.38
C LYS A 284 -25.57 -11.66 -25.87
N ARG A 285 -24.29 -11.95 -25.52
CA ARG A 285 -23.31 -10.91 -25.15
C ARG A 285 -23.04 -9.93 -26.29
N LYS A 286 -22.93 -10.43 -27.54
CA LYS A 286 -22.74 -9.61 -28.74
C LYS A 286 -23.95 -8.71 -28.98
N ALA A 287 -25.17 -9.22 -28.82
CA ALA A 287 -26.40 -8.44 -28.95
C ALA A 287 -26.48 -7.34 -27.88
N TYR A 288 -26.24 -7.67 -26.61
CA TYR A 288 -26.19 -6.68 -25.51
C TYR A 288 -25.16 -5.58 -25.78
N ARG A 289 -23.94 -5.92 -26.22
CA ARG A 289 -22.91 -4.91 -26.57
C ARG A 289 -23.35 -3.98 -27.71
N LYS A 290 -24.07 -4.49 -28.71
CA LYS A 290 -24.64 -3.66 -29.77
C LYS A 290 -25.67 -2.67 -29.21
N CYS A 291 -26.60 -3.14 -28.38
CA CYS A 291 -27.60 -2.28 -27.73
C CYS A 291 -26.94 -1.24 -26.82
N LYS A 292 -25.89 -1.62 -26.09
CA LYS A 292 -25.12 -0.72 -25.22
C LYS A 292 -24.47 0.41 -26.01
N ASN A 293 -23.74 0.06 -27.07
CA ASN A 293 -23.10 1.05 -27.94
C ASN A 293 -24.13 1.98 -28.62
N LEU A 294 -25.29 1.43 -29.01
CA LEU A 294 -26.36 2.23 -29.61
C LEU A 294 -26.98 3.21 -28.59
N HIS A 295 -27.26 2.74 -27.37
CA HIS A 295 -27.78 3.59 -26.30
C HIS A 295 -26.80 4.70 -25.94
N TRP A 296 -25.51 4.39 -25.82
CA TRP A 296 -24.48 5.40 -25.57
C TRP A 296 -24.39 6.47 -26.65
N ARG A 297 -24.62 6.10 -27.92
CA ARG A 297 -24.64 7.05 -29.04
C ARG A 297 -25.90 7.92 -29.07
N LEU A 298 -27.07 7.36 -28.79
CA LEU A 298 -28.35 8.02 -29.05
C LEU A 298 -29.05 8.56 -27.79
N GLN A 299 -28.80 7.96 -26.62
CA GLN A 299 -29.37 8.32 -25.31
C GLN A 299 -30.91 8.45 -25.28
N ARG A 300 -31.63 7.65 -26.09
CA ARG A 300 -33.11 7.66 -26.15
C ARG A 300 -33.75 6.63 -25.22
N ALA A 301 -34.98 6.88 -24.77
CA ALA A 301 -35.76 5.95 -23.93
C ALA A 301 -35.89 4.55 -24.55
N GLU A 302 -36.24 4.47 -25.83
CA GLU A 302 -36.35 3.21 -26.58
C GLU A 302 -35.02 2.42 -26.59
N THR A 303 -33.89 3.11 -26.82
CA THR A 303 -32.56 2.46 -26.80
C THR A 303 -32.18 1.94 -25.40
N LYS A 304 -32.67 2.61 -24.34
CA LYS A 304 -32.49 2.18 -22.95
C LYS A 304 -33.32 0.93 -22.66
N GLU A 305 -34.56 0.86 -23.12
CA GLU A 305 -35.40 -0.33 -22.99
C GLU A 305 -34.78 -1.55 -23.69
N ASN A 306 -34.29 -1.37 -24.92
CA ASN A 306 -33.59 -2.41 -25.68
C ASN A 306 -32.29 -2.87 -24.99
N LEU A 307 -31.55 -1.94 -24.38
CA LEU A 307 -30.37 -2.25 -23.57
C LEU A 307 -30.75 -3.11 -22.35
N ILE A 308 -31.81 -2.75 -21.63
CA ILE A 308 -32.30 -3.50 -20.46
C ILE A 308 -32.81 -4.89 -20.86
N ALA A 309 -33.53 -5.00 -21.97
CA ALA A 309 -34.06 -6.27 -22.47
C ALA A 309 -32.92 -7.24 -22.85
N SER A 310 -31.96 -6.79 -23.68
CA SER A 310 -30.81 -7.59 -24.10
C SER A 310 -29.88 -7.97 -22.95
N SER A 311 -29.74 -7.09 -21.95
CA SER A 311 -29.06 -7.35 -20.68
C SER A 311 -29.67 -8.53 -19.91
N ARG A 312 -30.99 -8.50 -19.69
CA ARG A 312 -31.71 -9.54 -18.96
C ARG A 312 -31.59 -10.88 -19.68
N GLU A 313 -31.70 -10.87 -21.00
CA GLU A 313 -31.57 -12.08 -21.82
C GLU A 313 -30.17 -12.68 -21.71
N TYR A 314 -29.11 -11.88 -21.84
CA TYR A 314 -27.73 -12.34 -21.68
C TYR A 314 -27.49 -12.96 -20.30
N LYS A 315 -27.93 -12.30 -19.22
CA LYS A 315 -27.81 -12.83 -17.85
C LYS A 315 -28.58 -14.13 -17.65
N ARG A 316 -29.80 -14.23 -18.17
CA ARG A 316 -30.61 -15.46 -18.08
C ARG A 316 -29.90 -16.61 -18.78
N THR A 317 -29.39 -16.40 -19.99
CA THR A 317 -28.63 -17.42 -20.74
C THR A 317 -27.37 -17.83 -19.99
N LEU A 318 -26.59 -16.87 -19.48
CA LEU A 318 -25.37 -17.14 -18.73
C LEU A 318 -25.66 -17.97 -17.47
N ASN A 319 -26.66 -17.58 -16.68
CA ASN A 319 -27.03 -18.30 -15.46
C ASN A 319 -27.61 -19.68 -15.74
N LYS A 320 -28.36 -19.84 -16.85
CA LYS A 320 -28.88 -21.14 -17.28
C LYS A 320 -27.72 -22.09 -17.59
N GLN A 321 -26.76 -21.67 -18.41
CA GLN A 321 -25.63 -22.52 -18.80
C GLN A 321 -24.67 -22.80 -17.66
N PHE A 322 -24.49 -21.84 -16.75
CA PHE A 322 -23.74 -22.08 -15.52
C PHE A 322 -24.40 -23.17 -14.66
N ARG A 323 -25.73 -23.15 -14.50
CA ARG A 323 -26.47 -24.19 -13.76
C ARG A 323 -26.46 -25.55 -14.45
N GLU A 324 -26.52 -25.59 -15.78
CA GLU A 324 -26.46 -26.85 -16.55
C GLU A 324 -25.07 -27.50 -16.51
N TYR A 325 -24.03 -26.73 -16.21
CA TYR A 325 -22.66 -27.22 -16.11
C TYR A 325 -22.29 -27.75 -14.71
N GLN A 326 -22.98 -27.30 -13.65
CA GLN A 326 -22.76 -27.75 -12.27
C GLN A 326 -23.31 -29.14 -12.00
#